data_AF-A0A0F9C8D5-F1
#
_entry.id   AF-A0A0F9C8D5-F1
#
_cell.length_a   1.000
_cell.length_b   1.000
_cell.length_c   1.000
_cell.angle_alpha   90.00
_cell.angle_beta   90.00
_cell.angle_gamma   90.00
#
_symmetry.space_group_name_H-M   'P 1'
#
loop_
_entity.id
_entity.type
_entity.pdbx_description
1 polymer ?
#
loop_
_entity_poly.entity_id
_entity_poly.type
_entity_poly.pdbx_seq_one_letter_code
_entity_poly.pdbx_strand_id
1 'polypeptide(L)'
;DDDRPPRPRPPPVDDKVTPPEIEAMPVEDAVDIIEDIPVEDAVYLIEEVELDVAVEIIEEIDLDVAVEIIEAATEETAVTIIVAADVAVIAEILEGVDEAEVGDILDAAVELAEIEAIAEVLFEMDEDSTAGALLSAEPETGAAFIEVLAEEDLHETAMIVEAAIKLRARELDPEAGAALLRRTAEMLEEVSVESLVDIFLMIAGLPDTPSSVADVFEVMELGKVVKVIDLWASLGGLEEMAEVFGYLTNETLLNIYSSVSTVSQDTIFPYLSEETVAIIETEPEPEPEPEPVPEPEPEPKPEPKPEPEPEPEPEPEPAGKEDGKPEPEPAGDESKLTQAEIRAAIHCKWSQEDIEELAKANPVLAKKTCAKFLESTNDLSKKFSELGKAQVKKEPEPKVEPESKPEKKTIDFTALEKEYKDDPIVEVLKQVVEQNNTLTGEVETLRSSGSLNESKVDKAQVQEDAAIAQQIDGFFNRPDITEYEDVYGKVEKDSKDWDDLTQGQVKKRWSLVEQANLILLGAQQQGMEMPMDEAFERAHLLVTEDVREQTI
;
A
#
# COMPACT_ATOMS: atom_id res chain seq x y z
N ASP A 1 -7.71 43.53 -6.68
CA ASP A 1 -6.98 44.40 -5.75
C ASP A 1 -6.29 43.54 -4.70
N ASP A 2 -5.19 42.89 -5.07
CA ASP A 2 -4.22 42.40 -4.09
C ASP A 2 -2.81 42.52 -4.69
N ASP A 3 -2.41 43.78 -4.87
CA ASP A 3 -1.04 44.17 -5.19
C ASP A 3 -0.44 44.67 -3.87
N ARG A 4 -0.14 43.73 -2.96
CA ARG A 4 0.55 44.04 -1.71
C ARG A 4 2.06 43.97 -1.98
N PRO A 5 2.81 45.07 -1.75
CA PRO A 5 4.27 45.05 -1.91
C PRO A 5 4.89 44.09 -0.88
N PRO A 6 6.05 43.49 -1.18
CA PRO A 6 6.77 42.65 -0.22
C PRO A 6 7.02 43.43 1.07
N ARG A 7 6.72 42.81 2.23
CA ARG A 7 6.91 43.47 3.53
C ARG A 7 8.41 43.77 3.71
N PRO A 8 8.79 45.00 4.06
CA PRO A 8 10.20 45.32 4.29
C PRO A 8 10.71 44.56 5.53
N ARG A 9 11.84 43.85 5.39
CA ARG A 9 12.48 43.10 6.49
C ARG A 9 12.78 44.06 7.67
N PRO A 10 12.34 43.76 8.90
CA PRO A 10 12.75 44.52 10.07
C PRO A 10 14.27 44.39 10.27
N PRO A 11 14.98 45.44 10.71
CA PRO A 11 16.41 45.35 10.99
C PRO A 11 16.65 44.45 12.24
N PRO A 12 17.74 43.66 12.26
CA PRO A 12 18.04 42.78 13.39
C PRO A 12 18.32 43.59 14.66
N VAL A 13 17.74 43.13 15.77
CA VAL A 13 17.97 43.69 17.11
C VAL A 13 19.27 43.07 17.66
N ASP A 14 20.15 43.94 18.15
CA ASP A 14 21.59 43.82 18.47
C ASP A 14 22.07 42.68 19.43
N ASP A 15 21.29 41.63 19.73
CA ASP A 15 21.66 40.55 20.69
C ASP A 15 21.23 39.12 20.26
N LYS A 16 20.87 38.88 18.98
CA LYS A 16 20.50 37.54 18.48
C LYS A 16 21.70 36.79 17.91
N VAL A 17 21.77 35.48 18.20
CA VAL A 17 22.73 34.52 17.61
C VAL A 17 22.65 34.60 16.08
N THR A 18 23.78 34.52 15.40
CA THR A 18 23.87 34.64 13.94
C THR A 18 23.99 33.27 13.26
N PRO A 19 23.60 33.12 11.97
CA PRO A 19 23.76 31.84 11.26
C PRO A 19 25.19 31.27 11.32
N PRO A 20 26.26 32.05 11.10
CA PRO A 20 27.63 31.53 11.24
C PRO A 20 28.03 31.14 12.67
N GLU A 21 27.32 31.63 13.68
CA GLU A 21 27.51 31.18 15.07
C GLU A 21 26.80 29.84 15.31
N ILE A 22 25.61 29.62 14.73
CA ILE A 22 24.90 28.33 14.72
C ILE A 22 25.74 27.26 14.01
N GLU A 23 26.24 27.55 12.81
CA GLU A 23 27.10 26.62 12.04
C GLU A 23 28.40 26.23 12.77
N ALA A 24 28.90 27.11 13.63
CA ALA A 24 30.19 26.93 14.30
C ALA A 24 30.09 26.22 15.66
N MET A 25 28.87 26.01 16.18
CA MET A 25 28.63 25.39 17.49
C MET A 25 28.21 23.92 17.35
N PRO A 26 28.31 23.11 18.43
CA PRO A 26 27.75 21.76 18.45
C PRO A 26 26.24 21.78 18.19
N VAL A 27 25.73 20.76 17.51
CA VAL A 27 24.31 20.67 17.14
C VAL A 27 23.40 20.69 18.36
N GLU A 28 23.83 20.08 19.47
CA GLU A 28 23.04 20.06 20.70
C GLU A 28 22.90 21.47 21.33
N ASP A 29 23.93 22.31 21.20
CA ASP A 29 23.89 23.70 21.66
C ASP A 29 23.03 24.56 20.71
N ALA A 30 23.01 24.23 19.41
CA ALA A 30 22.18 24.90 18.41
C ALA A 30 20.69 24.58 18.62
N VAL A 31 20.35 23.30 18.84
CA VAL A 31 19.01 22.80 19.18
C VAL A 31 18.44 23.56 20.38
N ASP A 32 19.19 23.59 21.50
CA ASP A 32 18.79 24.32 22.72
C ASP A 32 18.47 25.81 22.43
N ILE A 33 19.20 26.44 21.50
CA ILE A 33 18.99 27.85 21.13
C ILE A 33 17.76 28.01 20.25
N ILE A 34 17.59 27.13 19.25
CA ILE A 34 16.48 27.18 18.30
C ILE A 34 15.14 26.95 19.01
N GLU A 35 15.08 26.05 19.99
CA GLU A 35 13.87 25.80 20.80
C GLU A 35 13.48 26.98 21.72
N ASP A 36 14.46 27.78 22.15
CA ASP A 36 14.25 28.86 23.12
C ASP A 36 13.90 30.23 22.48
N ILE A 37 13.98 30.35 21.15
CA ILE A 37 13.71 31.59 20.41
C ILE A 37 12.33 31.58 19.73
N PRO A 38 11.78 32.77 19.37
CA PRO A 38 10.55 32.82 18.59
C PRO A 38 10.67 32.12 17.23
N VAL A 39 9.59 31.47 16.76
CA VAL A 39 9.56 30.72 15.51
C VAL A 39 10.07 31.53 14.31
N GLU A 40 9.76 32.83 14.23
CA GLU A 40 10.20 33.67 13.11
C GLU A 40 11.71 33.91 13.09
N ASP A 41 12.36 33.84 14.27
CA ASP A 41 13.81 33.92 14.39
C ASP A 41 14.46 32.56 14.14
N ALA A 42 13.82 31.46 14.58
CA ALA A 42 14.26 30.11 14.28
C ALA A 42 14.26 29.84 12.78
N VAL A 43 13.14 30.13 12.10
CA VAL A 43 13.03 30.01 10.63
C VAL A 43 14.11 30.81 9.93
N TYR A 44 14.35 32.07 10.33
CA TYR A 44 15.42 32.88 9.74
C TYR A 44 16.81 32.24 9.89
N LEU A 45 17.09 31.62 11.04
CA LEU A 45 18.36 30.93 11.24
C LEU A 45 18.44 29.66 10.38
N ILE A 46 17.40 28.83 10.39
CA ILE A 46 17.32 27.59 9.61
C ILE A 46 17.45 27.86 8.10
N GLU A 47 16.83 28.93 7.59
CA GLU A 47 16.90 29.30 6.16
C GLU A 47 18.28 29.84 5.72
N GLU A 48 19.10 30.33 6.65
CA GLU A 48 20.34 31.03 6.31
C GLU A 48 21.61 30.25 6.69
N VAL A 49 21.50 29.14 7.43
CA VAL A 49 22.62 28.23 7.70
C VAL A 49 22.86 27.27 6.53
N GLU A 50 24.00 26.58 6.52
CA GLU A 50 24.25 25.48 5.58
C GLU A 50 23.20 24.35 5.74
N LEU A 51 22.77 23.75 4.61
CA LEU A 51 21.68 22.78 4.57
C LEU A 51 21.91 21.57 5.49
N ASP A 52 23.15 21.06 5.56
CA ASP A 52 23.51 19.96 6.45
C ASP A 52 23.29 20.32 7.92
N VAL A 53 23.62 21.55 8.31
CA VAL A 53 23.36 22.05 9.67
C VAL A 53 21.86 22.22 9.91
N ALA A 54 21.10 22.75 8.94
CA ALA A 54 19.65 22.87 9.06
C ALA A 54 18.98 21.51 9.26
N VAL A 55 19.37 20.51 8.46
CA VAL A 55 18.85 19.13 8.56
C VAL A 55 19.18 18.52 9.91
N GLU A 56 20.45 18.56 10.34
CA GLU A 56 20.83 17.99 11.65
C GLU A 56 20.07 18.64 12.81
N ILE A 57 19.79 19.95 12.73
CA ILE A 57 18.98 20.64 13.75
C ILE A 57 17.52 20.17 13.69
N ILE A 58 16.88 20.20 12.52
CA ILE A 58 15.47 19.82 12.37
C ILE A 58 15.21 18.37 12.83
N GLU A 59 16.16 17.47 12.61
CA GLU A 59 16.06 16.07 13.05
C GLU A 59 16.19 15.87 14.57
N GLU A 60 16.82 16.81 15.29
CA GLU A 60 17.12 16.68 16.73
C GLU A 60 16.25 17.56 17.65
N ILE A 61 15.61 18.62 17.14
CA ILE A 61 14.71 19.48 17.94
C ILE A 61 13.42 18.76 18.34
N ASP A 62 12.73 19.30 19.35
CA ASP A 62 11.37 18.90 19.72
C ASP A 62 10.40 18.95 18.51
N LEU A 63 9.65 17.86 18.31
CA LEU A 63 8.71 17.67 17.18
C LEU A 63 7.76 18.87 16.98
N ASP A 64 7.16 19.37 18.06
CA ASP A 64 6.24 20.52 18.01
C ASP A 64 6.92 21.78 17.43
N VAL A 65 8.21 21.97 17.73
CA VAL A 65 9.01 23.10 17.22
C VAL A 65 9.40 22.86 15.76
N ALA A 66 9.75 21.62 15.38
CA ALA A 66 10.02 21.27 13.99
C ALA A 66 8.80 21.54 13.09
N VAL A 67 7.61 21.12 13.53
CA VAL A 67 6.34 21.39 12.84
C VAL A 67 6.16 22.90 12.65
N GLU A 68 6.25 23.70 13.72
CA GLU A 68 6.09 25.15 13.65
C GLU A 68 7.12 25.81 12.69
N ILE A 69 8.36 25.29 12.64
CA ILE A 69 9.40 25.80 11.75
C ILE A 69 9.11 25.43 10.29
N ILE A 70 8.76 24.18 10.00
CA ILE A 70 8.46 23.72 8.64
C ILE A 70 7.22 24.44 8.09
N GLU A 71 6.17 24.63 8.91
CA GLU A 71 4.98 25.42 8.54
C GLU A 71 5.30 26.89 8.20
N ALA A 72 6.30 27.47 8.86
CA ALA A 72 6.63 28.88 8.71
C ALA A 72 7.78 29.15 7.73
N ALA A 73 8.50 28.12 7.28
CA ALA A 73 9.57 28.21 6.31
C ALA A 73 9.04 28.51 4.89
N THR A 74 9.89 29.03 4.01
CA THR A 74 9.55 29.05 2.59
C THR A 74 9.41 27.63 2.04
N GLU A 75 8.54 27.45 1.06
CA GLU A 75 8.22 26.14 0.48
C GLU A 75 9.47 25.51 -0.16
N GLU A 76 10.32 26.32 -0.81
CA GLU A 76 11.61 25.88 -1.36
C GLU A 76 12.55 25.34 -0.27
N THR A 77 12.65 26.03 0.87
CA THR A 77 13.48 25.57 1.99
C THR A 77 12.89 24.32 2.63
N ALA A 78 11.59 24.26 2.86
CA ALA A 78 10.92 23.09 3.42
C ALA A 78 11.20 21.86 2.55
N VAL A 79 10.97 21.93 1.24
CA VAL A 79 11.27 20.83 0.30
C VAL A 79 12.74 20.42 0.38
N THR A 80 13.66 21.39 0.37
CA THR A 80 15.10 21.09 0.40
C THR A 80 15.53 20.37 1.68
N ILE A 81 14.96 20.75 2.83
CA ILE A 81 15.22 20.08 4.11
C ILE A 81 14.60 18.69 4.12
N ILE A 82 13.32 18.56 3.73
CA ILE A 82 12.56 17.31 3.66
C ILE A 82 13.31 16.26 2.82
N VAL A 83 13.79 16.63 1.65
CA VAL A 83 14.50 15.73 0.72
C VAL A 83 15.86 15.27 1.27
N ALA A 84 16.50 16.08 2.12
CA ALA A 84 17.83 15.81 2.64
C ALA A 84 17.85 15.08 3.99
N ALA A 85 16.73 15.07 4.71
CA ALA A 85 16.59 14.51 6.04
C ALA A 85 16.12 13.03 6.05
N ASP A 86 16.19 12.39 7.21
CA ASP A 86 15.70 11.02 7.41
C ASP A 86 14.18 10.93 7.19
N VAL A 87 13.79 10.00 6.31
CA VAL A 87 12.40 9.81 5.85
C VAL A 87 11.44 9.60 7.03
N ALA A 88 11.84 8.81 8.04
CA ALA A 88 10.95 8.49 9.16
C ALA A 88 10.74 9.69 10.08
N VAL A 89 11.78 10.52 10.26
CA VAL A 89 11.68 11.75 11.06
C VAL A 89 10.80 12.77 10.37
N ILE A 90 10.99 12.96 9.06
CA ILE A 90 10.19 13.93 8.30
C ILE A 90 8.73 13.47 8.17
N ALA A 91 8.46 12.17 7.99
CA ALA A 91 7.09 11.68 7.99
C ALA A 91 6.36 12.04 9.30
N GLU A 92 6.99 11.83 10.46
CA GLU A 92 6.43 12.21 11.76
C GLU A 92 6.22 13.74 11.88
N ILE A 93 7.13 14.55 11.32
CA ILE A 93 6.97 16.02 11.28
C ILE A 93 5.79 16.42 10.37
N LEU A 94 5.71 15.90 9.15
CA LEU A 94 4.66 16.26 8.20
C LEU A 94 3.27 15.80 8.63
N GLU A 95 3.15 14.70 9.38
CA GLU A 95 1.89 14.31 10.04
C GLU A 95 1.41 15.33 11.09
N GLY A 96 2.32 16.16 11.62
CA GLY A 96 2.01 17.23 12.55
C GLY A 96 1.68 18.57 11.89
N VAL A 97 2.09 18.77 10.63
CA VAL A 97 1.89 19.99 9.84
C VAL A 97 0.44 20.04 9.32
N ASP A 98 -0.16 21.24 9.25
CA ASP A 98 -1.48 21.39 8.63
C ASP A 98 -1.49 20.91 7.16
N GLU A 99 -2.50 20.13 6.80
CA GLU A 99 -2.61 19.50 5.47
C GLU A 99 -2.54 20.52 4.32
N ALA A 100 -2.99 21.76 4.54
CA ALA A 100 -2.91 22.83 3.54
C ALA A 100 -1.45 23.25 3.27
N GLU A 101 -0.68 23.44 4.34
CA GLU A 101 0.76 23.74 4.28
C GLU A 101 1.54 22.57 3.68
N VAL A 102 1.21 21.30 4.00
CA VAL A 102 1.80 20.14 3.32
C VAL A 102 1.45 20.15 1.82
N GLY A 103 0.21 20.50 1.47
CA GLY A 103 -0.21 20.65 0.07
C GLY A 103 0.65 21.66 -0.71
N ASP A 104 0.92 22.83 -0.12
CA ASP A 104 1.79 23.86 -0.72
C ASP A 104 3.25 23.34 -0.89
N ILE A 105 3.74 22.51 0.05
CA ILE A 105 5.05 21.84 -0.06
C ILE A 105 5.06 20.83 -1.22
N LEU A 106 3.99 20.06 -1.40
CA LEU A 106 3.87 19.11 -2.52
C LEU A 106 3.90 19.83 -3.87
N ASP A 107 3.19 20.95 -3.98
CA ASP A 107 3.19 21.79 -5.19
C ASP A 107 4.61 22.30 -5.50
N ALA A 108 5.31 22.82 -4.49
CA ALA A 108 6.69 23.26 -4.63
C ALA A 108 7.64 22.11 -5.02
N ALA A 109 7.42 20.90 -4.52
CA ALA A 109 8.25 19.73 -4.85
C ALA A 109 8.15 19.32 -6.32
N VAL A 110 6.96 19.43 -6.91
CA VAL A 110 6.77 19.23 -8.36
C VAL A 110 7.50 20.31 -9.16
N GLU A 111 7.44 21.57 -8.73
CA GLU A 111 8.18 22.66 -9.38
C GLU A 111 9.70 22.48 -9.31
N LEU A 112 10.20 21.91 -8.21
CA LEU A 112 11.61 21.62 -7.97
C LEU A 112 12.08 20.27 -8.55
N ALA A 113 11.15 19.47 -9.08
CA ALA A 113 11.41 18.12 -9.60
C ALA A 113 11.96 17.13 -8.55
N GLU A 114 11.40 17.19 -7.34
CA GLU A 114 11.73 16.32 -6.20
C GLU A 114 10.56 15.39 -5.82
N ILE A 115 9.71 15.04 -6.80
CA ILE A 115 8.48 14.26 -6.57
C ILE A 115 8.78 12.86 -6.01
N GLU A 116 9.81 12.17 -6.52
CA GLU A 116 10.15 10.82 -6.07
C GLU A 116 10.65 10.81 -4.62
N ALA A 117 11.44 11.81 -4.22
CA ALA A 117 11.95 11.92 -2.86
C ALA A 117 10.83 12.20 -1.86
N ILE A 118 9.88 13.08 -2.20
CA ILE A 118 8.73 13.34 -1.33
C ILE A 118 7.73 12.18 -1.33
N ALA A 119 7.57 11.46 -2.44
CA ALA A 119 6.71 10.28 -2.49
C ALA A 119 7.18 9.20 -1.49
N GLU A 120 8.49 9.01 -1.33
CA GLU A 120 9.06 8.12 -0.32
C GLU A 120 8.66 8.53 1.12
N VAL A 121 8.61 9.83 1.40
CA VAL A 121 8.15 10.37 2.69
C VAL A 121 6.64 10.15 2.88
N LEU A 122 5.83 10.42 1.85
CA LEU A 122 4.38 10.21 1.90
C LEU A 122 3.98 8.75 2.15
N PHE A 123 4.84 7.79 1.78
CA PHE A 123 4.61 6.38 2.09
C PHE A 123 4.86 5.97 3.53
N GLU A 124 5.73 6.70 4.23
CA GLU A 124 5.98 6.44 5.65
C GLU A 124 4.94 7.13 6.54
N MET A 125 4.28 8.19 6.02
CA MET A 125 3.15 8.85 6.66
C MET A 125 1.89 7.98 6.72
N ASP A 126 1.01 8.24 7.68
CA ASP A 126 -0.28 7.58 7.76
C ASP A 126 -1.22 7.92 6.57
N GLU A 127 -2.04 6.93 6.16
CA GLU A 127 -2.93 7.02 5.00
C GLU A 127 -3.86 8.25 5.02
N ASP A 128 -4.32 8.67 6.20
CA ASP A 128 -5.26 9.78 6.32
C ASP A 128 -4.57 11.13 6.13
N SER A 129 -3.41 11.32 6.74
CA SER A 129 -2.59 12.53 6.60
C SER A 129 -2.07 12.68 5.16
N THR A 130 -1.61 11.59 4.55
CA THR A 130 -1.21 11.57 3.14
C THR A 130 -2.38 11.90 2.22
N ALA A 131 -3.55 11.31 2.46
CA ALA A 131 -4.75 11.63 1.69
C ALA A 131 -5.16 13.12 1.83
N GLY A 132 -5.10 13.68 3.03
CA GLY A 132 -5.40 15.08 3.30
C GLY A 132 -4.44 16.04 2.59
N ALA A 133 -3.14 15.77 2.67
CA ALA A 133 -2.10 16.53 1.98
C ALA A 133 -2.29 16.52 0.45
N LEU A 134 -2.51 15.33 -0.14
CA LEU A 134 -2.73 15.19 -1.59
C LEU A 134 -3.99 15.92 -2.07
N LEU A 135 -5.07 15.95 -1.28
CA LEU A 135 -6.28 16.69 -1.63
C LEU A 135 -6.12 18.20 -1.49
N SER A 136 -5.20 18.65 -0.65
CA SER A 136 -4.91 20.06 -0.40
C SER A 136 -4.02 20.69 -1.48
N ALA A 137 -3.09 19.91 -2.06
CA ALA A 137 -2.27 20.30 -3.22
C ALA A 137 -3.12 20.54 -4.48
N GLU A 138 -2.53 21.15 -5.54
CA GLU A 138 -3.19 21.25 -6.85
C GLU A 138 -3.58 19.86 -7.41
N PRO A 139 -4.72 19.70 -8.13
CA PRO A 139 -5.16 18.39 -8.62
C PRO A 139 -4.11 17.67 -9.46
N GLU A 140 -3.40 18.40 -10.31
CA GLU A 140 -2.32 17.90 -11.16
C GLU A 140 -1.12 17.41 -10.33
N THR A 141 -0.80 18.11 -9.23
CA THR A 141 0.25 17.72 -8.27
C THR A 141 -0.15 16.44 -7.55
N GLY A 142 -1.33 16.41 -6.94
CA GLY A 142 -1.83 15.21 -6.25
C GLY A 142 -1.86 14.00 -7.17
N ALA A 143 -2.30 14.18 -8.43
CA ALA A 143 -2.28 13.13 -9.44
C ALA A 143 -0.87 12.65 -9.79
N ALA A 144 0.10 13.55 -9.92
CA ALA A 144 1.48 13.19 -10.20
C ALA A 144 2.08 12.35 -9.06
N PHE A 145 1.79 12.69 -7.80
CA PHE A 145 2.19 11.87 -6.65
C PHE A 145 1.50 10.50 -6.67
N ILE A 146 0.19 10.44 -6.93
CA ILE A 146 -0.52 9.16 -7.06
C ILE A 146 0.09 8.25 -8.14
N GLU A 147 0.58 8.80 -9.25
CA GLU A 147 1.26 8.00 -10.28
C GLU A 147 2.57 7.40 -9.76
N VAL A 148 3.43 8.22 -9.12
CA VAL A 148 4.69 7.75 -8.55
C VAL A 148 4.45 6.70 -7.46
N LEU A 149 3.51 6.98 -6.55
CA LEU A 149 3.13 6.05 -5.49
C LEU A 149 2.59 4.74 -6.09
N ALA A 150 1.71 4.79 -7.09
CA ALA A 150 1.15 3.59 -7.70
C ALA A 150 2.21 2.71 -8.39
N GLU A 151 3.26 3.32 -8.96
CA GLU A 151 4.39 2.60 -9.54
C GLU A 151 5.23 1.87 -8.48
N GLU A 152 5.34 2.42 -7.27
CA GLU A 152 6.09 1.85 -6.16
C GLU A 152 5.30 0.81 -5.35
N ASP A 153 4.11 1.18 -4.85
CA ASP A 153 3.18 0.27 -4.15
C ASP A 153 1.71 0.61 -4.46
N LEU A 154 1.14 -0.14 -5.41
CA LEU A 154 -0.26 -0.03 -5.79
C LEU A 154 -1.25 -0.30 -4.65
N HIS A 155 -0.92 -1.20 -3.71
CA HIS A 155 -1.84 -1.55 -2.63
C HIS A 155 -1.96 -0.40 -1.64
N GLU A 156 -0.82 0.13 -1.21
CA GLU A 156 -0.78 1.28 -0.30
C GLU A 156 -1.40 2.51 -0.95
N THR A 157 -1.09 2.77 -2.23
CA THR A 157 -1.71 3.86 -3.00
C THR A 157 -3.22 3.73 -3.08
N ALA A 158 -3.75 2.50 -3.25
CA ALA A 158 -5.18 2.26 -3.23
C ALA A 158 -5.81 2.56 -1.86
N MET A 159 -5.12 2.28 -0.76
CA MET A 159 -5.58 2.62 0.59
C MET A 159 -5.58 4.15 0.80
N ILE A 160 -4.54 4.86 0.35
CA ILE A 160 -4.48 6.34 0.37
C ILE A 160 -5.64 6.95 -0.43
N VAL A 161 -5.87 6.47 -1.66
CA VAL A 161 -6.99 6.97 -2.48
C VAL A 161 -8.33 6.62 -1.84
N GLU A 162 -8.47 5.44 -1.23
CA GLU A 162 -9.67 5.07 -0.48
C GLU A 162 -9.88 5.97 0.75
N ALA A 163 -8.82 6.28 1.50
CA ALA A 163 -8.84 7.19 2.63
C ALA A 163 -9.32 8.59 2.18
N ALA A 164 -8.78 9.10 1.07
CA ALA A 164 -9.22 10.36 0.45
C ALA A 164 -10.73 10.37 0.14
N ILE A 165 -11.27 9.28 -0.44
CA ILE A 165 -12.71 9.14 -0.71
C ILE A 165 -13.52 9.10 0.60
N LYS A 166 -12.97 8.50 1.66
CA LYS A 166 -13.63 8.34 2.96
C LYS A 166 -13.53 9.56 3.86
N LEU A 167 -12.62 10.51 3.61
CA LEU A 167 -12.52 11.77 4.38
C LEU A 167 -13.87 12.50 4.44
N ARG A 168 -14.63 12.52 3.34
CA ARG A 168 -15.99 13.12 3.32
C ARG A 168 -16.95 12.54 4.36
N ALA A 169 -16.77 11.29 4.80
CA ALA A 169 -17.64 10.65 5.78
C ALA A 169 -17.36 11.15 7.21
N ARG A 170 -16.20 11.79 7.43
CA ARG A 170 -15.82 12.43 8.70
C ARG A 170 -16.48 13.82 8.83
N GLU A 171 -16.82 14.44 7.69
CA GLU A 171 -17.48 15.74 7.66
C GLU A 171 -18.93 15.68 8.14
N LEU A 172 -19.26 16.53 9.11
CA LEU A 172 -20.62 16.67 9.63
C LEU A 172 -21.51 17.49 8.69
N ASP A 173 -20.90 18.37 7.88
CA ASP A 173 -21.60 19.17 6.88
C ASP A 173 -21.64 18.43 5.54
N PRO A 174 -22.83 18.03 5.04
CA PRO A 174 -22.95 17.32 3.77
C PRO A 174 -22.40 18.09 2.58
N GLU A 175 -22.43 19.42 2.60
CA GLU A 175 -21.89 20.24 1.51
C GLU A 175 -20.36 20.21 1.48
N ALA A 176 -19.73 20.27 2.66
CA ALA A 176 -18.28 20.11 2.80
C ALA A 176 -17.81 18.70 2.40
N GLY A 177 -18.51 17.65 2.85
CA GLY A 177 -18.20 16.28 2.44
C GLY A 177 -18.35 16.08 0.92
N ALA A 178 -19.41 16.65 0.30
CA ALA A 178 -19.57 16.60 -1.15
C ALA A 178 -18.52 17.42 -1.91
N ALA A 179 -17.92 18.44 -1.28
CA ALA A 179 -16.81 19.20 -1.86
C ALA A 179 -15.50 18.38 -1.82
N LEU A 180 -15.22 17.68 -0.72
CA LEU A 180 -14.08 16.77 -0.62
C LEU A 180 -14.13 15.67 -1.68
N LEU A 181 -15.29 15.02 -1.87
CA LEU A 181 -15.44 14.01 -2.92
C LEU A 181 -15.19 14.56 -4.32
N ARG A 182 -15.66 15.79 -4.59
CA ARG A 182 -15.39 16.47 -5.86
C ARG A 182 -13.91 16.77 -6.03
N ARG A 183 -13.23 17.19 -4.96
CA ARG A 183 -11.78 17.40 -4.96
C ARG A 183 -11.02 16.10 -5.25
N THR A 184 -11.41 15.00 -4.63
CA THR A 184 -10.85 13.68 -4.93
C THR A 184 -11.05 13.32 -6.40
N ALA A 185 -12.23 13.55 -6.95
CA ALA A 185 -12.51 13.27 -8.36
C ALA A 185 -11.71 14.16 -9.31
N GLU A 186 -11.58 15.46 -9.04
CA GLU A 186 -10.74 16.40 -9.81
C GLU A 186 -9.28 15.93 -9.86
N MET A 187 -8.70 15.50 -8.72
CA MET A 187 -7.36 14.93 -8.66
C MET A 187 -7.27 13.63 -9.49
N LEU A 188 -8.20 12.69 -9.28
CA LEU A 188 -8.21 11.41 -10.01
C LEU A 188 -8.49 11.59 -11.52
N GLU A 189 -9.12 12.67 -11.96
CA GLU A 189 -9.30 12.99 -13.37
C GLU A 189 -7.98 13.26 -14.11
N GLU A 190 -6.96 13.71 -13.39
CA GLU A 190 -5.62 13.98 -13.93
C GLU A 190 -4.73 12.71 -13.94
N VAL A 191 -5.02 11.70 -13.10
CA VAL A 191 -4.33 10.39 -13.10
C VAL A 191 -4.59 9.63 -14.40
N SER A 192 -3.62 8.92 -14.94
CA SER A 192 -3.74 8.14 -16.17
C SER A 192 -4.81 7.04 -16.05
N VAL A 193 -5.43 6.70 -17.18
CA VAL A 193 -6.50 5.69 -17.20
C VAL A 193 -5.98 4.30 -16.81
N GLU A 194 -4.72 3.99 -17.09
CA GLU A 194 -4.10 2.70 -16.75
C GLU A 194 -3.98 2.57 -15.23
N SER A 195 -3.34 3.55 -14.58
CA SER A 195 -3.19 3.58 -13.11
C SER A 195 -4.54 3.65 -12.39
N LEU A 196 -5.51 4.44 -12.90
CA LEU A 196 -6.86 4.46 -12.32
C LEU A 196 -7.55 3.10 -12.35
N VAL A 197 -7.39 2.31 -13.42
CA VAL A 197 -7.99 0.98 -13.48
C VAL A 197 -7.36 0.06 -12.45
N ASP A 198 -6.05 0.08 -12.32
CA ASP A 198 -5.34 -0.75 -11.34
C ASP A 198 -5.70 -0.34 -9.90
N ILE A 199 -5.75 0.97 -9.61
CA ILE A 199 -6.17 1.52 -8.32
C ILE A 199 -7.63 1.16 -8.03
N PHE A 200 -8.57 1.39 -8.95
CA PHE A 200 -9.99 1.11 -8.70
C PHE A 200 -10.29 -0.39 -8.61
N LEU A 201 -9.58 -1.23 -9.34
CA LEU A 201 -9.68 -2.68 -9.20
C LEU A 201 -9.18 -3.11 -7.82
N MET A 202 -8.04 -2.55 -7.36
CA MET A 202 -7.52 -2.78 -6.02
C MET A 202 -8.53 -2.33 -4.95
N ILE A 203 -9.03 -1.08 -5.04
CA ILE A 203 -10.02 -0.54 -4.11
C ILE A 203 -11.27 -1.42 -4.12
N ALA A 204 -11.84 -1.76 -5.27
CA ALA A 204 -13.04 -2.60 -5.34
C ALA A 204 -12.82 -4.03 -4.78
N GLY A 205 -11.57 -4.52 -4.75
CA GLY A 205 -11.21 -5.79 -4.11
C GLY A 205 -11.11 -5.73 -2.58
N LEU A 206 -11.08 -4.55 -1.98
CA LEU A 206 -11.05 -4.37 -0.52
C LEU A 206 -12.45 -4.63 0.10
N PRO A 207 -12.54 -4.91 1.42
CA PRO A 207 -13.83 -5.18 2.07
C PRO A 207 -14.70 -3.91 2.19
N ASP A 208 -15.94 -3.97 1.70
CA ASP A 208 -16.94 -2.90 1.80
C ASP A 208 -16.54 -1.57 1.10
N THR A 209 -15.73 -1.67 0.05
CA THR A 209 -15.13 -0.55 -0.70
C THR A 209 -15.57 -0.39 -2.16
N PRO A 210 -16.25 -1.34 -2.85
CA PRO A 210 -16.77 -1.07 -4.20
C PRO A 210 -17.66 0.18 -4.28
N SER A 211 -18.33 0.53 -3.17
CA SER A 211 -19.10 1.78 -3.08
C SER A 211 -18.22 3.02 -3.21
N SER A 212 -16.97 3.01 -2.71
CA SER A 212 -16.05 4.14 -2.81
C SER A 212 -15.72 4.47 -4.28
N VAL A 213 -15.51 3.45 -5.11
CA VAL A 213 -15.29 3.64 -6.56
C VAL A 213 -16.56 4.20 -7.21
N ALA A 214 -17.72 3.66 -6.85
CA ALA A 214 -19.00 4.15 -7.36
C ALA A 214 -19.23 5.63 -6.99
N ASP A 215 -18.92 6.00 -5.76
CA ASP A 215 -19.01 7.36 -5.25
C ASP A 215 -18.15 8.36 -6.03
N VAL A 216 -16.94 7.95 -6.44
CA VAL A 216 -16.09 8.77 -7.33
C VAL A 216 -16.72 8.87 -8.72
N PHE A 217 -17.22 7.77 -9.28
CA PHE A 217 -17.88 7.77 -10.60
C PHE A 217 -19.15 8.64 -10.65
N GLU A 218 -19.83 8.88 -9.54
CA GLU A 218 -20.98 9.79 -9.47
C GLU A 218 -20.61 11.26 -9.71
N VAL A 219 -19.36 11.65 -9.45
CA VAL A 219 -18.91 13.05 -9.56
C VAL A 219 -17.86 13.27 -10.63
N MET A 220 -17.16 12.22 -11.07
CA MET A 220 -16.14 12.25 -12.11
C MET A 220 -16.74 12.48 -13.51
N GLU A 221 -15.98 13.12 -14.40
CA GLU A 221 -16.37 13.34 -15.79
C GLU A 221 -16.69 12.01 -16.48
N LEU A 222 -17.92 11.89 -17.02
CA LEU A 222 -18.39 10.70 -17.71
C LEU A 222 -17.41 10.19 -18.78
N GLY A 223 -16.75 11.11 -19.51
CA GLY A 223 -15.77 10.76 -20.52
C GLY A 223 -14.52 10.05 -19.97
N LYS A 224 -14.10 10.38 -18.75
CA LYS A 224 -13.03 9.69 -18.03
C LYS A 224 -13.50 8.32 -17.54
N VAL A 225 -14.66 8.27 -16.87
CA VAL A 225 -15.26 7.02 -16.35
C VAL A 225 -15.45 5.98 -17.46
N VAL A 226 -15.96 6.38 -18.63
CA VAL A 226 -16.14 5.47 -19.77
C VAL A 226 -14.82 4.84 -20.22
N LYS A 227 -13.73 5.61 -20.29
CA LYS A 227 -12.40 5.08 -20.65
C LYS A 227 -11.88 4.08 -19.62
N VAL A 228 -12.06 4.38 -18.33
CA VAL A 228 -11.71 3.49 -17.23
C VAL A 228 -12.49 2.17 -17.34
N ILE A 229 -13.82 2.22 -17.50
CA ILE A 229 -14.65 1.02 -17.62
C ILE A 229 -14.29 0.19 -18.87
N ASP A 230 -14.07 0.83 -20.02
CA ASP A 230 -13.68 0.12 -21.25
C ASP A 230 -12.33 -0.59 -21.09
N LEU A 231 -11.35 0.06 -20.45
CA LEU A 231 -10.05 -0.56 -20.19
C LEU A 231 -10.17 -1.68 -19.15
N TRP A 232 -10.83 -1.43 -18.03
CA TRP A 232 -11.06 -2.43 -16.97
C TRP A 232 -11.76 -3.68 -17.53
N ALA A 233 -12.81 -3.51 -18.35
CA ALA A 233 -13.51 -4.65 -18.96
C ALA A 233 -12.61 -5.50 -19.86
N SER A 234 -11.56 -4.89 -20.43
CA SER A 234 -10.56 -5.59 -21.25
C SER A 234 -9.50 -6.34 -20.43
N LEU A 235 -9.21 -5.87 -19.21
CA LEU A 235 -8.20 -6.44 -18.31
C LEU A 235 -8.78 -7.57 -17.43
N GLY A 236 -10.06 -7.48 -17.02
CA GLY A 236 -10.71 -8.48 -16.17
C GLY A 236 -11.43 -7.86 -14.97
N GLY A 237 -11.41 -8.53 -13.81
CA GLY A 237 -12.01 -8.01 -12.57
C GLY A 237 -13.50 -7.66 -12.70
N LEU A 238 -14.25 -8.49 -13.45
CA LEU A 238 -15.61 -8.17 -13.85
C LEU A 238 -16.63 -8.36 -12.72
N GLU A 239 -16.30 -9.17 -11.71
CA GLU A 239 -17.14 -9.34 -10.51
C GLU A 239 -17.06 -8.07 -9.66
N GLU A 240 -15.86 -7.56 -9.43
CA GLU A 240 -15.59 -6.32 -8.70
C GLU A 240 -16.23 -5.12 -9.42
N MET A 241 -16.07 -5.02 -10.74
CA MET A 241 -16.74 -3.98 -11.53
C MET A 241 -18.27 -4.08 -11.43
N ALA A 242 -18.84 -5.30 -11.50
CA ALA A 242 -20.27 -5.48 -11.38
C ALA A 242 -20.81 -5.07 -9.99
N GLU A 243 -20.02 -5.27 -8.94
CA GLU A 243 -20.34 -4.77 -7.59
C GLU A 243 -20.35 -3.24 -7.57
N VAL A 244 -19.34 -2.58 -8.15
CA VAL A 244 -19.32 -1.10 -8.29
C VAL A 244 -20.59 -0.60 -8.99
N PHE A 245 -21.00 -1.24 -10.08
CA PHE A 245 -22.23 -0.90 -10.82
C PHE A 245 -23.50 -1.05 -9.96
N GLY A 246 -23.49 -1.94 -8.96
CA GLY A 246 -24.58 -2.13 -8.02
C GLY A 246 -24.75 -0.98 -7.02
N TYR A 247 -23.72 -0.15 -6.81
CA TYR A 247 -23.75 1.00 -5.91
C TYR A 247 -24.07 2.33 -6.59
N LEU A 248 -24.00 2.38 -7.92
CA LEU A 248 -24.33 3.58 -8.68
C LEU A 248 -25.81 3.96 -8.58
N THR A 249 -26.09 5.25 -8.67
CA THR A 249 -27.45 5.75 -8.90
C THR A 249 -27.96 5.30 -10.27
N ASN A 250 -29.28 5.12 -10.39
CA ASN A 250 -29.88 4.68 -11.65
C ASN A 250 -29.53 5.61 -12.83
N GLU A 251 -29.41 6.92 -12.58
CA GLU A 251 -29.06 7.90 -13.62
C GLU A 251 -27.63 7.69 -14.11
N THR A 252 -26.66 7.65 -13.19
CA THR A 252 -25.24 7.45 -13.49
C THR A 252 -24.97 6.08 -14.11
N LEU A 253 -25.58 5.03 -13.56
CA LEU A 253 -25.53 3.67 -14.12
C LEU A 253 -25.95 3.64 -15.60
N LEU A 254 -27.10 4.23 -15.92
CA LEU A 254 -27.62 4.23 -17.30
C LEU A 254 -26.74 5.10 -18.22
N ASN A 255 -26.25 6.24 -17.74
CA ASN A 255 -25.36 7.10 -18.52
C ASN A 255 -24.02 6.42 -18.84
N ILE A 256 -23.41 5.75 -17.86
CA ILE A 256 -22.16 5.00 -18.05
C ILE A 256 -22.42 3.80 -18.97
N TYR A 257 -23.39 2.94 -18.62
CA TYR A 257 -23.65 1.71 -19.35
C TYR A 257 -24.00 1.96 -20.82
N SER A 258 -24.74 3.02 -21.14
CA SER A 258 -25.07 3.38 -22.53
C SER A 258 -23.92 4.01 -23.32
N SER A 259 -22.92 4.56 -22.61
CA SER A 259 -21.80 5.29 -23.20
C SER A 259 -20.54 4.43 -23.43
N VAL A 260 -20.39 3.33 -22.68
CA VAL A 260 -19.29 2.36 -22.88
C VAL A 260 -19.45 1.58 -24.19
N SER A 261 -18.36 0.97 -24.66
CA SER A 261 -18.39 0.25 -25.94
C SER A 261 -19.35 -0.94 -25.90
N THR A 262 -19.93 -1.29 -27.05
CA THR A 262 -20.83 -2.47 -27.14
C THR A 262 -20.13 -3.76 -26.76
N VAL A 263 -18.81 -3.85 -26.99
CA VAL A 263 -17.99 -4.99 -26.56
C VAL A 263 -17.91 -5.05 -25.03
N SER A 264 -17.72 -3.90 -24.38
CA SER A 264 -17.69 -3.80 -22.92
C SER A 264 -19.06 -4.13 -22.32
N GLN A 265 -20.16 -3.60 -22.89
CA GLN A 265 -21.52 -3.97 -22.48
C GLN A 265 -21.73 -5.48 -22.51
N ASP A 266 -21.43 -6.13 -23.64
CA ASP A 266 -21.56 -7.59 -23.80
C ASP A 266 -20.67 -8.36 -22.82
N THR A 267 -19.53 -7.79 -22.43
CA THR A 267 -18.55 -8.39 -21.51
C THR A 267 -18.99 -8.27 -20.05
N ILE A 268 -19.54 -7.11 -19.66
CA ILE A 268 -19.93 -6.78 -18.28
C ILE A 268 -21.29 -7.39 -17.94
N PHE A 269 -22.25 -7.35 -18.88
CA PHE A 269 -23.64 -7.77 -18.66
C PHE A 269 -23.81 -9.13 -17.95
N PRO A 270 -23.04 -10.19 -18.26
CA PRO A 270 -23.17 -11.49 -17.59
C PRO A 270 -22.85 -11.49 -16.09
N TYR A 271 -22.15 -10.47 -15.59
CA TYR A 271 -21.69 -10.36 -14.20
C TYR A 271 -22.59 -9.46 -13.36
N LEU A 272 -23.43 -8.65 -14.01
CA LEU A 272 -24.33 -7.72 -13.33
C LEU A 272 -25.39 -8.46 -12.50
N SER A 273 -25.76 -7.85 -11.37
CA SER A 273 -26.83 -8.36 -10.52
C SER A 273 -28.19 -8.32 -11.23
N GLU A 274 -29.14 -9.16 -10.80
CA GLU A 274 -30.51 -9.14 -11.35
C GLU A 274 -31.18 -7.76 -11.20
N GLU A 275 -30.86 -7.02 -10.14
CA GLU A 275 -31.38 -5.67 -9.90
C GLU A 275 -30.79 -4.66 -10.88
N THR A 276 -29.48 -4.68 -11.08
CA THR A 276 -28.78 -3.82 -12.04
C THR A 276 -29.27 -4.08 -13.47
N VAL A 277 -29.43 -5.36 -13.85
CA VAL A 277 -29.98 -5.75 -15.16
C VAL A 277 -31.41 -5.23 -15.33
N ALA A 278 -32.26 -5.35 -14.30
CA ALA A 278 -33.63 -4.84 -14.36
C ALA A 278 -33.67 -3.32 -14.59
N ILE A 279 -32.74 -2.54 -14.00
CA ILE A 279 -32.65 -1.09 -14.23
C ILE A 279 -32.27 -0.81 -15.69
N ILE A 280 -31.28 -1.52 -16.23
CA ILE A 280 -30.82 -1.37 -17.62
C ILE A 280 -31.93 -1.75 -18.62
N GLU A 281 -32.68 -2.83 -18.36
CA GLU A 281 -33.74 -3.30 -19.26
C GLU A 281 -35.07 -2.51 -19.17
N THR A 282 -35.29 -1.74 -18.09
CA THR A 282 -36.57 -1.02 -17.86
C THR A 282 -36.61 0.38 -18.46
N GLU A 283 -35.66 0.73 -19.33
CA GLU A 283 -35.54 2.03 -19.98
C GLU A 283 -36.92 2.62 -20.41
N PRO A 284 -37.31 3.81 -19.93
CA PRO A 284 -38.37 4.56 -20.58
C PRO A 284 -37.87 4.95 -21.98
N GLU A 285 -38.68 4.70 -23.03
CA GLU A 285 -38.38 5.17 -24.39
C GLU A 285 -37.86 6.63 -24.34
N PRO A 286 -36.79 6.98 -25.08
CA PRO A 286 -36.30 8.34 -25.12
C PRO A 286 -37.47 9.27 -25.45
N GLU A 287 -37.67 10.31 -24.64
CA GLU A 287 -38.63 11.36 -24.98
C GLU A 287 -38.32 11.81 -26.43
N PRO A 288 -39.33 11.91 -27.30
CA PRO A 288 -39.10 12.30 -28.68
C PRO A 288 -38.32 13.60 -28.70
N GLU A 289 -37.20 13.63 -29.43
CA GLU A 289 -36.39 14.83 -29.63
C GLU A 289 -37.32 16.04 -29.82
N PRO A 290 -37.14 17.14 -29.07
CA PRO A 290 -37.90 18.35 -29.33
C PRO A 290 -37.71 18.71 -30.81
N GLU A 291 -38.84 18.85 -31.53
CA GLU A 291 -38.82 19.19 -32.96
C GLU A 291 -37.79 20.31 -33.21
N PRO A 292 -36.94 20.18 -34.24
CA PRO A 292 -35.88 21.14 -34.49
C PRO A 292 -36.49 22.53 -34.58
N VAL A 293 -36.11 23.39 -33.64
CA VAL A 293 -36.41 24.82 -33.67
C VAL A 293 -35.86 25.33 -35.00
N PRO A 294 -36.64 26.06 -35.83
CA PRO A 294 -36.21 26.45 -37.16
C PRO A 294 -34.85 27.16 -37.11
N GLU A 295 -33.91 26.68 -37.93
CA GLU A 295 -32.58 27.25 -38.08
C GLU A 295 -32.68 28.79 -38.21
N PRO A 296 -31.93 29.56 -37.40
CA PRO A 296 -31.77 30.98 -37.67
C PRO A 296 -31.12 31.16 -39.05
N GLU A 297 -31.68 32.05 -39.86
CA GLU A 297 -31.16 32.38 -41.19
C GLU A 297 -29.65 32.68 -41.10
N PRO A 298 -28.82 32.14 -42.02
CA PRO A 298 -27.39 32.33 -41.98
C PRO A 298 -27.02 33.81 -42.09
N GLU A 299 -26.36 34.33 -41.06
CA GLU A 299 -25.72 35.64 -41.09
C GLU A 299 -24.66 35.68 -42.21
N PRO A 300 -24.49 36.83 -42.89
CA PRO A 300 -23.61 36.95 -44.03
C PRO A 300 -22.15 36.68 -43.66
N LYS A 301 -21.51 35.79 -44.44
CA LYS A 301 -20.08 35.45 -44.36
C LYS A 301 -19.21 36.71 -44.26
N PRO A 302 -18.28 36.80 -43.28
CA PRO A 302 -17.19 37.75 -43.32
C PRO A 302 -16.34 37.54 -44.58
N GLU A 303 -16.01 38.63 -45.27
CA GLU A 303 -15.10 38.63 -46.41
C GLU A 303 -13.72 38.04 -45.99
N PRO A 304 -13.11 37.18 -46.81
CA PRO A 304 -11.79 36.64 -46.52
C PRO A 304 -10.75 37.76 -46.48
N LYS A 305 -10.02 37.84 -45.36
CA LYS A 305 -8.79 38.63 -45.26
C LYS A 305 -7.76 38.11 -46.27
N PRO A 306 -6.94 39.00 -46.88
CA PRO A 306 -5.96 38.62 -47.90
C PRO A 306 -4.89 37.68 -47.33
N GLU A 307 -4.54 36.68 -48.14
CA GLU A 307 -3.47 35.71 -47.91
C GLU A 307 -2.13 36.43 -47.64
N PRO A 308 -1.38 36.03 -46.60
CA PRO A 308 0.02 36.45 -46.47
C PRO A 308 0.87 35.82 -47.58
N GLU A 309 1.72 36.65 -48.20
CA GLU A 309 2.69 36.25 -49.23
C GLU A 309 3.66 35.17 -48.70
N PRO A 310 4.06 34.21 -49.55
CA PRO A 310 5.06 33.21 -49.17
C PRO A 310 6.45 33.86 -49.04
N GLU A 311 7.02 33.76 -47.84
CA GLU A 311 8.45 34.02 -47.61
C GLU A 311 9.34 32.87 -48.15
N PRO A 312 10.60 33.17 -48.52
CA PRO A 312 11.35 32.43 -49.53
C PRO A 312 12.00 31.13 -49.03
N GLU A 313 12.14 30.19 -49.97
CA GLU A 313 12.88 28.92 -49.85
C GLU A 313 14.33 29.13 -49.35
N PRO A 314 14.80 28.38 -48.34
CA PRO A 314 16.23 28.22 -48.10
C PRO A 314 16.85 27.25 -49.12
N GLU A 315 17.97 27.69 -49.69
CA GLU A 315 18.79 27.01 -50.69
C GLU A 315 19.30 25.61 -50.25
N PRO A 316 19.48 24.66 -51.19
CA PRO A 316 20.17 23.41 -50.93
C PRO A 316 21.68 23.52 -51.21
N GLU A 317 22.51 22.95 -50.32
CA GLU A 317 23.72 22.12 -50.56
C GLU A 317 24.71 22.18 -49.37
N PRO A 318 25.63 21.19 -49.16
CA PRO A 318 25.81 19.91 -49.85
C PRO A 318 25.94 18.67 -48.93
N ALA A 319 25.82 17.52 -49.57
CA ALA A 319 26.11 16.19 -49.05
C ALA A 319 27.57 16.01 -48.59
N GLY A 320 27.73 15.34 -47.44
CA GLY A 320 28.98 14.75 -46.95
C GLY A 320 28.66 13.41 -46.26
N LYS A 321 29.22 12.33 -46.80
CA LYS A 321 28.89 10.91 -46.58
C LYS A 321 29.35 10.33 -45.25
N GLU A 322 28.59 9.32 -44.81
CA GLU A 322 28.97 8.01 -44.22
C GLU A 322 30.18 7.95 -43.26
N ASP A 323 29.93 7.65 -41.99
CA ASP A 323 30.23 6.34 -41.37
C ASP A 323 30.13 6.43 -39.84
N GLY A 324 29.62 5.36 -39.21
CA GLY A 324 29.84 5.09 -37.79
C GLY A 324 28.63 5.32 -36.88
N LYS A 325 27.80 4.29 -36.75
CA LYS A 325 27.09 4.02 -35.49
C LYS A 325 28.07 3.26 -34.59
N PRO A 326 28.43 3.77 -33.40
CA PRO A 326 28.83 2.94 -32.28
C PRO A 326 27.73 3.00 -31.21
N GLU A 327 26.98 1.91 -31.14
CA GLU A 327 26.95 1.00 -29.98
C GLU A 327 27.04 1.63 -28.57
N PRO A 328 26.00 1.49 -27.73
CA PRO A 328 26.24 1.21 -26.31
C PRO A 328 26.65 -0.26 -26.16
N GLU A 329 27.83 -0.53 -25.59
CA GLU A 329 28.23 -1.85 -25.07
C GLU A 329 27.75 -2.00 -23.62
N PRO A 330 27.61 -3.22 -23.08
CA PRO A 330 27.01 -4.41 -23.66
C PRO A 330 25.79 -4.87 -22.82
N ALA A 331 24.67 -5.15 -23.48
CA ALA A 331 23.59 -5.92 -22.88
C ALA A 331 24.14 -7.27 -22.39
N GLY A 332 23.88 -7.59 -21.12
CA GLY A 332 23.95 -8.95 -20.62
C GLY A 332 23.15 -9.86 -21.55
N ASP A 333 23.64 -11.08 -21.73
CA ASP A 333 23.10 -12.08 -22.66
C ASP A 333 21.62 -12.41 -22.36
N GLU A 334 20.68 -11.62 -22.90
CA GLU A 334 19.21 -11.69 -22.73
C GLU A 334 18.62 -13.06 -23.12
N SER A 335 19.44 -13.96 -23.67
CA SER A 335 19.04 -15.28 -24.13
C SER A 335 19.25 -16.39 -23.11
N LYS A 336 19.84 -16.11 -21.93
CA LYS A 336 20.09 -17.11 -20.88
C LYS A 336 18.90 -17.26 -19.92
N LEU A 337 18.57 -18.53 -19.66
CA LEU A 337 17.57 -18.93 -18.66
C LEU A 337 18.12 -18.70 -17.24
N THR A 338 17.29 -18.13 -16.37
CA THR A 338 17.59 -18.00 -14.93
C THR A 338 17.26 -19.31 -14.22
N GLN A 339 17.81 -19.51 -13.02
CA GLN A 339 17.49 -20.72 -12.23
C GLN A 339 16.01 -20.75 -11.79
N ALA A 340 15.41 -19.60 -11.51
CA ALA A 340 13.98 -19.50 -11.19
C ALA A 340 13.11 -19.96 -12.36
N GLU A 341 13.45 -19.56 -13.60
CA GLU A 341 12.75 -19.98 -14.82
C GLU A 341 12.89 -21.49 -15.06
N ILE A 342 14.08 -22.06 -14.85
CA ILE A 342 14.32 -23.50 -14.96
C ILE A 342 13.52 -24.26 -13.89
N ARG A 343 13.54 -23.79 -12.63
CA ARG A 343 12.81 -24.39 -11.50
C ARG A 343 11.30 -24.37 -11.74
N ALA A 344 10.74 -23.26 -12.22
CA ALA A 344 9.33 -23.17 -12.55
C ALA A 344 8.93 -24.11 -13.69
N ALA A 345 9.75 -24.23 -14.74
CA ALA A 345 9.50 -25.19 -15.81
C ALA A 345 9.50 -26.65 -15.31
N ILE A 346 10.45 -27.02 -14.44
CA ILE A 346 10.49 -28.34 -13.80
C ILE A 346 9.25 -28.57 -12.92
N HIS A 347 8.82 -27.54 -12.18
CA HIS A 347 7.59 -27.58 -11.39
C HIS A 347 6.36 -27.86 -12.28
N CYS A 348 6.31 -27.24 -13.46
CA CYS A 348 5.34 -27.53 -14.54
C CYS A 348 5.56 -28.87 -15.27
N LYS A 349 6.36 -29.78 -14.68
CA LYS A 349 6.65 -31.15 -15.16
C LYS A 349 7.47 -31.23 -16.45
N TRP A 350 8.22 -30.20 -16.80
CA TRP A 350 9.23 -30.31 -17.86
C TRP A 350 10.48 -31.01 -17.32
N SER A 351 11.15 -31.78 -18.18
CA SER A 351 12.45 -32.35 -17.83
C SER A 351 13.57 -31.34 -18.09
N GLN A 352 14.64 -31.43 -17.31
CA GLN A 352 15.86 -30.63 -17.54
C GLN A 352 16.40 -30.82 -18.97
N GLU A 353 16.29 -32.04 -19.50
CA GLU A 353 16.73 -32.36 -20.86
C GLU A 353 15.90 -31.62 -21.92
N ASP A 354 14.57 -31.54 -21.75
CA ASP A 354 13.67 -30.83 -22.67
C ASP A 354 13.90 -29.31 -22.64
N ILE A 355 14.14 -28.74 -21.46
CA ILE A 355 14.46 -27.32 -21.28
C ILE A 355 15.78 -26.99 -21.99
N GLU A 356 16.80 -27.82 -21.79
CA GLU A 356 18.10 -27.65 -22.44
C GLU A 356 18.03 -27.85 -23.96
N GLU A 357 17.23 -28.81 -24.44
CA GLU A 357 17.03 -29.04 -25.87
C GLU A 357 16.33 -27.83 -26.50
N LEU A 358 15.28 -27.30 -25.86
CA LEU A 358 14.59 -26.10 -26.32
C LEU A 358 15.51 -24.87 -26.29
N ALA A 359 16.32 -24.70 -25.22
CA ALA A 359 17.28 -23.61 -25.12
C ALA A 359 18.36 -23.69 -26.20
N LYS A 360 18.83 -24.90 -26.56
CA LYS A 360 19.78 -25.11 -27.67
C LYS A 360 19.14 -24.87 -29.03
N ALA A 361 17.88 -25.26 -29.21
CA ALA A 361 17.17 -25.16 -30.49
C ALA A 361 16.65 -23.74 -30.77
N ASN A 362 16.14 -23.05 -29.75
CA ASN A 362 15.61 -21.70 -29.84
C ASN A 362 15.68 -20.99 -28.46
N PRO A 363 16.80 -20.30 -28.15
CA PRO A 363 17.02 -19.63 -26.87
C PRO A 363 15.93 -18.62 -26.49
N VAL A 364 15.46 -17.82 -27.46
CA VAL A 364 14.42 -16.79 -27.25
C VAL A 364 13.08 -17.44 -26.89
N LEU A 365 12.72 -18.52 -27.57
CA LEU A 365 11.50 -19.27 -27.24
C LEU A 365 11.62 -19.98 -25.90
N ALA A 366 12.79 -20.54 -25.57
CA ALA A 366 13.03 -21.16 -24.27
C ALA A 366 12.85 -20.14 -23.14
N LYS A 367 13.47 -18.95 -23.27
CA LYS A 367 13.35 -17.84 -22.33
C LYS A 367 11.89 -17.43 -22.12
N LYS A 368 11.19 -17.12 -23.22
CA LYS A 368 9.77 -16.74 -23.16
C LYS A 368 8.88 -17.83 -22.56
N THR A 369 9.17 -19.10 -22.84
CA THR A 369 8.36 -20.23 -22.34
C THR A 369 8.58 -20.45 -20.85
N CYS A 370 9.84 -20.43 -20.39
CA CYS A 370 10.15 -20.63 -18.98
C CYS A 370 9.76 -19.41 -18.12
N ALA A 371 9.88 -18.19 -18.65
CA ALA A 371 9.36 -16.99 -18.01
C ALA A 371 7.84 -17.07 -17.79
N LYS A 372 7.09 -17.57 -18.77
CA LYS A 372 5.64 -17.80 -18.62
C LYS A 372 5.29 -18.88 -17.61
N PHE A 373 6.11 -19.93 -17.49
CA PHE A 373 5.90 -20.93 -16.44
C PHE A 373 6.14 -20.35 -15.05
N LEU A 374 7.15 -19.48 -14.91
CA LEU A 374 7.43 -18.77 -13.67
C LEU A 374 6.28 -17.82 -13.30
N GLU A 375 5.90 -16.92 -14.22
CA GLU A 375 4.77 -15.99 -14.07
C GLU A 375 3.50 -16.74 -13.65
N SER A 376 3.07 -17.72 -14.45
CA SER A 376 1.85 -18.48 -14.16
C SER A 376 1.93 -19.27 -12.84
N THR A 377 3.11 -19.74 -12.44
CA THR A 377 3.29 -20.43 -11.15
C THR A 377 3.21 -19.44 -10.00
N ASN A 378 3.81 -18.25 -10.13
CA ASN A 378 3.78 -17.20 -9.12
C ASN A 378 2.36 -16.66 -8.95
N ASP A 379 1.65 -16.34 -10.03
CA ASP A 379 0.27 -15.84 -9.98
C ASP A 379 -0.66 -16.81 -9.25
N LEU A 380 -0.56 -18.10 -9.57
CA LEU A 380 -1.38 -19.12 -8.92
C LEU A 380 -1.00 -19.28 -7.44
N SER A 381 0.29 -19.13 -7.11
CA SER A 381 0.78 -19.24 -5.74
C SER A 381 0.40 -18.01 -4.90
N LYS A 382 0.39 -16.80 -5.49
CA LYS A 382 -0.13 -15.57 -4.86
C LYS A 382 -1.61 -15.72 -4.53
N LYS A 383 -2.42 -16.18 -5.50
CA LYS A 383 -3.84 -16.51 -5.29
C LYS A 383 -4.07 -17.51 -4.16
N PHE A 384 -3.29 -18.59 -4.09
CA PHE A 384 -3.40 -19.53 -2.97
C PHE A 384 -2.98 -18.89 -1.64
N SER A 385 -1.91 -18.10 -1.62
CA SER A 385 -1.48 -17.41 -0.40
C SER A 385 -2.56 -16.44 0.11
N GLU A 386 -3.16 -15.64 -0.76
CA GLU A 386 -4.25 -14.71 -0.44
C GLU A 386 -5.49 -15.42 0.10
N LEU A 387 -5.90 -16.52 -0.55
CA LEU A 387 -7.00 -17.36 -0.07
C LEU A 387 -6.69 -17.93 1.32
N GLY A 388 -5.47 -18.41 1.54
CA GLY A 388 -5.00 -18.85 2.85
C GLY A 388 -5.05 -17.75 3.90
N LYS A 389 -4.58 -16.54 3.57
CA LYS A 389 -4.64 -15.36 4.46
C LYS A 389 -6.09 -15.02 4.84
N ALA A 390 -6.99 -15.06 3.86
CA ALA A 390 -8.42 -14.83 4.08
C ALA A 390 -9.06 -15.90 4.97
N GLN A 391 -8.57 -17.15 4.92
CA GLN A 391 -9.02 -18.22 5.80
C GLN A 391 -8.53 -18.02 7.24
N VAL A 392 -7.25 -17.68 7.44
CA VAL A 392 -6.69 -17.38 8.78
C VAL A 392 -7.44 -16.22 9.45
N LYS A 393 -7.83 -15.19 8.68
CA LYS A 393 -8.67 -14.08 9.19
C LYS A 393 -10.10 -14.50 9.59
N LYS A 394 -10.64 -15.59 9.03
CA LYS A 394 -12.01 -16.09 9.31
C LYS A 394 -12.08 -17.04 10.50
N GLU A 395 -10.99 -17.72 10.86
CA GLU A 395 -10.89 -18.47 12.11
C GLU A 395 -10.38 -17.54 13.23
N PRO A 396 -11.19 -17.22 14.26
CA PRO A 396 -10.69 -16.42 15.36
C PRO A 396 -9.58 -17.21 16.06
N GLU A 397 -8.40 -16.60 16.16
CA GLU A 397 -7.31 -17.11 16.97
C GLU A 397 -7.86 -17.52 18.36
N PRO A 398 -7.49 -18.70 18.89
CA PRO A 398 -7.80 -19.01 20.27
C PRO A 398 -7.05 -17.99 21.14
N LYS A 399 -7.79 -17.00 21.65
CA LYS A 399 -7.28 -15.99 22.58
C LYS A 399 -6.55 -16.67 23.73
N VAL A 400 -5.23 -16.64 23.69
CA VAL A 400 -4.40 -16.88 24.87
C VAL A 400 -4.38 -15.56 25.63
N GLU A 401 -5.39 -15.33 26.47
CA GLU A 401 -5.29 -14.30 27.49
C GLU A 401 -4.11 -14.64 28.42
N PRO A 402 -3.23 -13.69 28.74
CA PRO A 402 -2.17 -13.94 29.71
C PRO A 402 -2.81 -14.25 31.07
N GLU A 403 -2.58 -15.45 31.58
CA GLU A 403 -3.05 -15.87 32.91
C GLU A 403 -2.53 -14.90 33.98
N SER A 404 -3.37 -13.94 34.38
CA SER A 404 -3.20 -13.27 35.66
C SER A 404 -3.60 -14.26 36.75
N LYS A 405 -2.60 -14.83 37.44
CA LYS A 405 -2.84 -15.67 38.62
C LYS A 405 -3.60 -14.86 39.67
N PRO A 406 -4.84 -15.22 40.05
CA PRO A 406 -5.51 -14.52 41.14
C PRO A 406 -4.89 -14.96 42.46
N GLU A 407 -4.26 -14.04 43.18
CA GLU A 407 -3.87 -14.26 44.58
C GLU A 407 -5.12 -14.49 45.43
N LYS A 408 -5.28 -15.71 45.96
CA LYS A 408 -6.31 -16.04 46.96
C LYS A 408 -6.05 -15.26 48.24
N LYS A 409 -6.81 -14.18 48.49
CA LYS A 409 -6.88 -13.53 49.81
C LYS A 409 -7.61 -14.45 50.79
N THR A 410 -6.88 -15.06 51.71
CA THR A 410 -7.42 -15.87 52.82
C THR A 410 -8.00 -14.98 53.91
N ILE A 411 -9.26 -15.23 54.28
CA ILE A 411 -9.96 -14.52 55.37
C ILE A 411 -9.62 -15.22 56.70
N ASP A 412 -9.09 -14.49 57.69
CA ASP A 412 -8.82 -15.01 59.04
C ASP A 412 -10.07 -14.94 59.93
N PHE A 413 -10.80 -16.04 59.99
CA PHE A 413 -12.01 -16.17 60.80
C PHE A 413 -11.77 -16.10 62.31
N THR A 414 -10.54 -16.34 62.78
CA THR A 414 -10.20 -16.31 64.20
C THR A 414 -10.23 -14.88 64.76
N ALA A 415 -9.83 -13.91 63.92
CA ALA A 415 -9.93 -12.49 64.24
C ALA A 415 -11.40 -12.02 64.24
N LEU A 416 -12.18 -12.45 63.24
CA LEU A 416 -13.60 -12.09 63.11
C LEU A 416 -14.46 -12.62 64.26
N GLU A 417 -14.23 -13.85 64.74
CA GLU A 417 -14.95 -14.41 65.89
C GLU A 417 -14.65 -13.69 67.21
N LYS A 418 -13.48 -13.06 67.32
CA LYS A 418 -13.09 -12.32 68.51
C LYS A 418 -13.71 -10.93 68.55
N GLU A 419 -13.91 -10.33 67.38
CA GLU A 419 -14.44 -8.97 67.21
C GLU A 419 -15.98 -8.95 67.18
N TYR A 420 -16.62 -9.93 66.53
CA TYR A 420 -18.08 -10.01 66.36
C TYR A 420 -18.68 -11.16 67.18
N LYS A 421 -18.31 -11.20 68.46
CA LYS A 421 -18.70 -12.27 69.38
C LYS A 421 -20.23 -12.36 69.48
N ASP A 422 -20.77 -13.54 69.16
CA ASP A 422 -22.21 -13.88 69.14
C ASP A 422 -23.06 -13.32 67.96
N ASP A 423 -22.43 -12.80 66.90
CA ASP A 423 -23.15 -12.39 65.67
C ASP A 423 -23.30 -13.55 64.67
N PRO A 424 -24.52 -13.92 64.23
CA PRO A 424 -24.75 -14.99 63.27
C PRO A 424 -24.12 -14.73 61.88
N ILE A 425 -23.70 -13.50 61.58
CA ILE A 425 -23.08 -13.16 60.31
C ILE A 425 -21.73 -13.85 60.09
N VAL A 426 -21.00 -14.16 61.17
CA VAL A 426 -19.72 -14.88 61.09
C VAL A 426 -19.93 -16.34 60.67
N GLU A 427 -21.03 -16.94 61.13
CA GLU A 427 -21.39 -18.33 60.80
C GLU A 427 -21.88 -18.44 59.35
N VAL A 428 -22.65 -17.45 58.87
CA VAL A 428 -23.05 -17.33 57.46
C VAL A 428 -21.83 -17.14 56.55
N LEU A 429 -20.87 -16.29 56.94
CA LEU A 429 -19.64 -16.08 56.17
C LEU A 429 -18.77 -17.34 56.07
N LYS A 430 -18.67 -18.11 57.16
CA LYS A 430 -17.99 -19.42 57.13
C LYS A 430 -18.66 -20.38 56.16
N GLN A 431 -19.99 -20.44 56.19
CA GLN A 431 -20.76 -21.34 55.32
C GLN A 431 -20.63 -20.97 53.84
N VAL A 432 -20.64 -19.67 53.50
CA VAL A 432 -20.43 -19.18 52.13
C VAL A 432 -19.02 -19.51 51.62
N VAL A 433 -18.00 -19.35 52.46
CA VAL A 433 -16.62 -19.69 52.08
C VAL A 433 -16.42 -21.20 51.93
N GLU A 434 -17.06 -22.01 52.78
CA GLU A 434 -17.04 -23.48 52.66
C GLU A 434 -17.76 -23.97 51.40
N GLN A 435 -18.90 -23.37 51.04
CA GLN A 435 -19.57 -23.64 49.77
C GLN A 435 -18.73 -23.26 48.56
N ASN A 436 -18.08 -22.08 48.57
CA ASN A 436 -17.21 -21.66 47.48
C ASN A 436 -15.99 -22.57 47.33
N ASN A 437 -15.41 -23.05 48.43
CA ASN A 437 -14.30 -24.01 48.39
C ASN A 437 -14.75 -25.38 47.85
N THR A 438 -15.95 -25.82 48.18
CA THR A 438 -16.52 -27.08 47.67
C THR A 438 -16.77 -27.00 46.16
N LEU A 439 -17.37 -25.90 45.68
CA LEU A 439 -17.57 -25.64 44.26
C LEU A 439 -16.24 -25.54 43.49
N THR A 440 -15.20 -24.96 44.10
CA THR A 440 -13.86 -24.92 43.49
C THR A 440 -13.28 -26.33 43.33
N GLY A 441 -13.44 -27.19 44.33
CA GLY A 441 -12.99 -28.59 44.25
C GLY A 441 -13.75 -29.40 43.18
N GLU A 442 -15.07 -29.18 43.04
CA GLU A 442 -15.87 -29.81 41.99
C GLU A 442 -15.42 -29.37 40.58
N VAL A 443 -15.10 -28.08 40.38
CA VAL A 443 -14.54 -27.55 39.13
C VAL A 443 -13.14 -28.13 38.83
N GLU A 444 -12.28 -28.30 39.84
CA GLU A 444 -10.96 -28.93 39.68
C GLU A 444 -11.06 -30.43 39.33
N THR A 445 -12.03 -31.15 39.90
CA THR A 445 -12.29 -32.55 39.55
C THR A 445 -12.84 -32.72 38.13
N LEU A 446 -13.65 -31.77 37.66
CA LEU A 446 -14.12 -31.72 36.27
C LEU A 446 -12.97 -31.42 35.29
N ARG A 447 -12.08 -30.46 35.61
CA ARG A 447 -10.83 -30.22 34.85
C ARG A 447 -9.93 -31.45 34.76
N SER A 448 -9.75 -32.17 35.87
CA SER A 448 -8.90 -33.37 35.93
C SER A 448 -9.45 -34.54 35.09
N SER A 449 -10.77 -34.60 34.88
CA SER A 449 -11.39 -35.60 34.01
C SER A 449 -11.28 -35.28 32.51
N GLY A 450 -11.12 -34.00 32.15
CA GLY A 450 -10.79 -33.57 30.78
C GLY A 450 -9.33 -33.86 30.39
N SER A 451 -8.42 -33.80 31.35
CA SER A 451 -6.96 -33.93 31.15
C SER A 451 -6.46 -35.30 30.66
N LEU A 452 -7.25 -36.37 30.82
CA LEU A 452 -6.89 -37.69 30.27
C LEU A 452 -7.06 -37.79 28.74
N ASN A 453 -7.83 -36.89 28.12
CA ASN A 453 -7.93 -36.77 26.67
C ASN A 453 -6.85 -35.85 26.08
N GLU A 454 -6.40 -34.83 26.81
CA GLU A 454 -5.31 -33.92 26.40
C GLU A 454 -3.98 -34.69 26.22
N SER A 455 -3.62 -35.59 27.12
CA SER A 455 -2.35 -36.34 27.05
C SER A 455 -2.14 -37.20 25.79
N LYS A 456 -3.20 -37.55 25.04
CA LYS A 456 -3.06 -38.27 23.75
C LYS A 456 -2.96 -37.31 22.56
N VAL A 457 -3.59 -36.14 22.68
CA VAL A 457 -3.51 -35.06 21.69
C VAL A 457 -2.12 -34.44 21.74
N ASP A 458 -1.57 -34.18 22.93
CA ASP A 458 -0.24 -33.57 23.10
C ASP A 458 0.90 -34.44 22.53
N LYS A 459 0.79 -35.77 22.64
CA LYS A 459 1.81 -36.68 22.07
C LYS A 459 1.71 -36.85 20.56
N ALA A 460 0.52 -36.66 20.00
CA ALA A 460 0.32 -36.66 18.55
C ALA A 460 0.80 -35.34 17.95
N GLN A 461 0.46 -34.21 18.58
CA GLN A 461 0.91 -32.87 18.19
C GLN A 461 2.44 -32.76 18.19
N VAL A 462 3.11 -33.21 19.26
CA VAL A 462 4.59 -33.18 19.33
C VAL A 462 5.26 -34.07 18.26
N GLN A 463 4.59 -35.13 17.78
CA GLN A 463 5.10 -35.95 16.68
C GLN A 463 4.87 -35.30 15.31
N GLU A 464 3.77 -34.59 15.14
CA GLU A 464 3.40 -33.85 13.93
C GLU A 464 4.27 -32.60 13.76
N ASP A 465 4.47 -31.82 14.83
CA ASP A 465 5.36 -30.66 14.85
C ASP A 465 6.82 -31.07 14.51
N ALA A 466 7.27 -32.22 15.03
CA ALA A 466 8.60 -32.75 14.73
C ALA A 466 8.75 -33.25 13.28
N ALA A 467 7.66 -33.72 12.66
CA ALA A 467 7.66 -34.13 11.26
C ALA A 467 7.69 -32.91 10.32
N ILE A 468 6.93 -31.87 10.64
CA ILE A 468 6.92 -30.59 9.92
C ILE A 468 8.30 -29.93 9.99
N ALA A 469 8.92 -29.88 11.17
CA ALA A 469 10.28 -29.37 11.33
C ALA A 469 11.30 -30.12 10.45
N GLN A 470 11.18 -31.45 10.36
CA GLN A 470 12.03 -32.25 9.47
C GLN A 470 11.81 -31.95 7.98
N GLN A 471 10.58 -31.62 7.57
CA GLN A 471 10.30 -31.25 6.18
C GLN A 471 10.85 -29.85 5.84
N ILE A 472 10.72 -28.89 6.77
CA ILE A 472 11.30 -27.56 6.65
C ILE A 472 12.83 -27.65 6.51
N ASP A 473 13.48 -28.37 7.43
CA ASP A 473 14.93 -28.58 7.35
C ASP A 473 15.32 -29.38 6.10
N GLY A 474 14.50 -30.33 5.70
CA GLY A 474 14.68 -31.11 4.47
C GLY A 474 14.72 -30.23 3.24
N PHE A 475 13.86 -29.21 3.15
CA PHE A 475 13.81 -28.25 2.05
C PHE A 475 15.08 -27.39 1.97
N PHE A 476 15.47 -26.73 3.07
CA PHE A 476 16.65 -25.84 3.09
C PHE A 476 17.99 -26.56 2.87
N ASN A 477 18.05 -27.87 3.12
CA ASN A 477 19.25 -28.68 2.90
C ASN A 477 19.37 -29.27 1.49
N ARG A 478 18.44 -28.95 0.58
CA ARG A 478 18.49 -29.46 -0.80
C ARG A 478 19.61 -28.81 -1.62
N PRO A 479 20.33 -29.57 -2.48
CA PRO A 479 21.43 -29.04 -3.28
C PRO A 479 21.05 -27.83 -4.14
N ASP A 480 19.83 -27.82 -4.69
CA ASP A 480 19.31 -26.74 -5.52
C ASP A 480 18.92 -25.48 -4.73
N ILE A 481 18.72 -25.60 -3.42
CA ILE A 481 18.45 -24.46 -2.52
C ILE A 481 19.75 -23.87 -1.97
N THR A 482 20.85 -24.64 -1.94
CA THR A 482 22.15 -24.14 -1.47
C THR A 482 22.74 -23.02 -2.33
N GLU A 483 22.26 -22.82 -3.56
CA GLU A 483 22.62 -21.66 -4.38
C GLU A 483 22.03 -20.33 -3.86
N TYR A 484 21.04 -20.42 -2.96
CA TYR A 484 20.41 -19.30 -2.25
C TYR A 484 20.94 -19.17 -0.81
N GLU A 485 22.17 -19.63 -0.55
CA GLU A 485 22.82 -19.52 0.77
C GLU A 485 22.93 -18.06 1.22
N ASP A 486 23.07 -17.10 0.31
CA ASP A 486 23.07 -15.67 0.68
C ASP A 486 21.70 -15.20 1.22
N VAL A 487 20.61 -15.79 0.73
CA VAL A 487 19.22 -15.44 1.11
C VAL A 487 18.76 -16.16 2.37
N TYR A 488 19.01 -17.47 2.45
CA TYR A 488 18.50 -18.32 3.54
C TYR A 488 19.58 -18.70 4.56
N GLY A 489 20.86 -18.45 4.29
CA GLY A 489 21.97 -18.87 5.13
C GLY A 489 22.14 -20.39 5.22
N LYS A 490 23.23 -20.82 5.86
CA LYS A 490 23.59 -22.23 6.01
C LYS A 490 23.68 -22.62 7.47
N VAL A 491 22.95 -23.68 7.83
CA VAL A 491 22.95 -24.24 9.18
C VAL A 491 23.82 -25.50 9.18
N GLU A 492 24.77 -25.58 10.10
CA GLU A 492 25.58 -26.80 10.25
C GLU A 492 24.71 -27.97 10.72
N LYS A 493 25.04 -29.18 10.26
CA LYS A 493 24.23 -30.40 10.45
C LYS A 493 23.96 -30.78 11.93
N ASP A 494 24.72 -30.19 12.86
CA ASP A 494 24.67 -30.47 14.29
C ASP A 494 24.11 -29.30 15.12
N SER A 495 23.69 -28.21 14.48
CA SER A 495 23.13 -27.02 15.12
C SER A 495 21.65 -27.20 15.47
N LYS A 496 21.18 -26.51 16.50
CA LYS A 496 19.78 -26.52 16.95
C LYS A 496 19.15 -25.17 16.64
N ASP A 497 18.03 -25.18 15.95
CA ASP A 497 17.09 -24.06 15.85
C ASP A 497 17.61 -22.75 15.23
N TRP A 498 18.19 -22.82 14.02
CA TRP A 498 18.56 -21.66 13.17
C TRP A 498 19.46 -20.60 13.85
N ASP A 499 19.98 -20.87 15.04
CA ASP A 499 20.75 -19.96 15.90
C ASP A 499 22.01 -19.39 15.22
N ASP A 500 22.53 -20.09 14.21
CA ASP A 500 23.74 -19.70 13.46
C ASP A 500 23.46 -18.74 12.28
N LEU A 501 22.20 -18.37 12.04
CA LEU A 501 21.79 -17.52 10.92
C LEU A 501 21.71 -16.04 11.32
N THR A 502 21.86 -15.13 10.35
CA THR A 502 21.59 -13.70 10.58
C THR A 502 20.09 -13.45 10.77
N GLN A 503 19.72 -12.36 11.45
CA GLN A 503 18.30 -12.01 11.63
C GLN A 503 17.55 -11.87 10.30
N GLY A 504 18.19 -11.32 9.27
CA GLY A 504 17.62 -11.24 7.91
C GLY A 504 17.37 -12.61 7.28
N GLN A 505 18.32 -13.54 7.42
CA GLN A 505 18.18 -14.92 6.93
C GLN A 505 17.08 -15.68 7.67
N VAL A 506 16.98 -15.50 8.99
CA VAL A 506 15.88 -16.06 9.80
C VAL A 506 14.53 -15.50 9.35
N LYS A 507 14.43 -14.19 9.11
CA LYS A 507 13.20 -13.54 8.61
C LYS A 507 12.78 -14.09 7.24
N LYS A 508 13.72 -14.24 6.29
CA LYS A 508 13.42 -14.82 4.97
C LYS A 508 13.03 -16.30 5.04
N ARG A 509 13.64 -17.10 5.93
CA ARG A 509 13.21 -18.49 6.16
C ARG A 509 11.79 -18.57 6.74
N TRP A 510 11.46 -17.72 7.71
CA TRP A 510 10.11 -17.65 8.28
C TRP A 510 9.09 -17.20 7.24
N SER A 511 9.41 -16.19 6.43
CA SER A 511 8.57 -15.75 5.33
C SER A 511 8.26 -16.88 4.36
N LEU A 512 9.25 -17.71 4.00
CA LEU A 512 9.03 -18.88 3.15
C LEU A 512 8.11 -19.92 3.80
N VAL A 513 8.29 -20.22 5.09
CA VAL A 513 7.45 -21.17 5.82
C VAL A 513 6.01 -20.67 5.94
N GLU A 514 5.84 -19.39 6.25
CA GLU A 514 4.54 -18.74 6.34
C GLU A 514 3.82 -18.75 4.98
N GLN A 515 4.50 -18.35 3.92
CA GLN A 515 3.95 -18.36 2.56
C GLN A 515 3.55 -19.78 2.13
N ALA A 516 4.37 -20.79 2.43
CA ALA A 516 4.02 -22.18 2.13
C ALA A 516 2.75 -22.63 2.88
N ASN A 517 2.59 -22.22 4.14
CA ASN A 517 1.39 -22.52 4.92
C ASN A 517 0.14 -21.84 4.34
N LEU A 518 0.25 -20.56 3.98
CA LEU A 518 -0.84 -19.82 3.35
C LEU A 518 -1.25 -20.45 2.02
N ILE A 519 -0.27 -20.85 1.20
CA ILE A 519 -0.52 -21.56 -0.07
C ILE A 519 -1.26 -22.88 0.17
N LEU A 520 -0.86 -23.66 1.18
CA LEU A 520 -1.54 -24.91 1.52
C LEU A 520 -2.99 -24.68 1.93
N LEU A 521 -3.24 -23.67 2.77
CA LEU A 521 -4.59 -23.32 3.23
C LEU A 521 -5.47 -22.87 2.05
N GLY A 522 -4.98 -21.98 1.19
CA GLY A 522 -5.75 -21.54 0.03
C GLY A 522 -5.99 -22.64 -1.00
N ALA A 523 -5.01 -23.52 -1.22
CA ALA A 523 -5.20 -24.70 -2.07
C ALA A 523 -6.28 -25.63 -1.50
N GLN A 524 -6.26 -25.87 -0.19
CA GLN A 524 -7.26 -26.67 0.50
C GLN A 524 -8.66 -26.05 0.40
N GLN A 525 -8.78 -24.72 0.54
CA GLN A 525 -10.05 -24.00 0.38
C GLN A 525 -10.65 -24.20 -1.01
N GLN A 526 -9.82 -24.27 -2.04
CA GLN A 526 -10.21 -24.55 -3.42
C GLN A 526 -10.42 -26.05 -3.70
N GLY A 527 -10.38 -26.90 -2.68
CA GLY A 527 -10.56 -28.34 -2.80
C GLY A 527 -9.38 -29.06 -3.46
N MET A 528 -8.21 -28.44 -3.50
CA MET A 528 -6.97 -29.03 -4.01
C MET A 528 -6.09 -29.51 -2.87
N GLU A 529 -5.76 -30.81 -2.89
CA GLU A 529 -4.72 -31.36 -2.01
C GLU A 529 -3.35 -31.07 -2.60
N MET A 530 -2.56 -30.22 -1.93
CA MET A 530 -1.19 -29.89 -2.31
C MET A 530 -0.20 -30.51 -1.31
N PRO A 531 0.81 -31.26 -1.76
CA PRO A 531 1.88 -31.74 -0.88
C PRO A 531 2.70 -30.57 -0.31
N MET A 532 3.15 -30.69 0.93
CA MET A 532 3.94 -29.65 1.60
C MET A 532 5.22 -29.27 0.84
N ASP A 533 5.89 -30.24 0.22
CA ASP A 533 7.07 -29.98 -0.61
C ASP A 533 6.74 -29.10 -1.83
N GLU A 534 5.55 -29.25 -2.42
CA GLU A 534 5.11 -28.42 -3.54
C GLU A 534 4.79 -26.99 -3.08
N ALA A 535 4.18 -26.84 -1.90
CA ALA A 535 3.93 -25.54 -1.31
C ALA A 535 5.22 -24.79 -0.99
N PHE A 536 6.27 -25.48 -0.53
CA PHE A 536 7.58 -24.89 -0.30
C PHE A 536 8.26 -24.43 -1.59
N GLU A 537 8.16 -25.20 -2.69
CA GLU A 537 8.68 -24.76 -4.00
C GLU A 537 8.00 -23.50 -4.49
N ARG A 538 6.68 -23.44 -4.36
CA ARG A 538 5.89 -22.26 -4.73
C ARG A 538 6.22 -21.05 -3.86
N ALA A 539 6.32 -21.24 -2.55
CA ALA A 539 6.69 -20.18 -1.61
C ALA A 539 8.11 -19.67 -1.88
N HIS A 540 9.05 -20.55 -2.21
CA HIS A 540 10.40 -20.16 -2.60
C HIS A 540 10.42 -19.25 -3.82
N LEU A 541 9.69 -19.60 -4.88
CA LEU A 541 9.62 -18.77 -6.09
C LEU A 541 9.03 -17.38 -5.84
N LEU A 542 8.15 -17.24 -4.84
CA LEU A 542 7.61 -15.93 -4.41
C LEU A 542 8.61 -15.16 -3.54
N VAL A 543 9.19 -15.80 -2.53
CA VAL A 543 10.05 -15.12 -1.54
C VAL A 543 11.41 -14.69 -2.12
N THR A 544 11.83 -15.29 -3.23
CA THR A 544 13.07 -14.91 -3.95
C THR A 544 12.81 -14.12 -5.24
N GLU A 545 11.59 -13.63 -5.45
CA GLU A 545 11.23 -12.84 -6.63
C GLU A 545 12.06 -11.53 -6.69
N ASP A 546 12.30 -10.90 -5.54
CA ASP A 546 13.14 -9.71 -5.34
C ASP A 546 14.63 -9.95 -5.60
N VAL A 547 15.16 -11.11 -5.18
CA VAL A 547 16.57 -11.49 -5.38
C VAL A 547 16.90 -11.68 -6.88
N ARG A 548 15.89 -11.94 -7.71
CA ARG A 548 16.01 -12.07 -9.18
C ARG A 548 16.44 -10.75 -9.84
N GLU A 549 15.91 -9.63 -9.37
CA GLU A 549 16.09 -8.32 -10.02
C GLU A 549 17.49 -7.75 -9.79
N GLN A 550 18.17 -8.22 -8.74
CA GLN A 550 19.54 -7.84 -8.42
C GLN A 550 20.61 -8.63 -9.20
N THR A 551 20.23 -9.67 -9.96
CA THR A 551 21.17 -10.57 -10.67
C THR A 551 21.02 -10.55 -12.20
N ILE A 552 20.23 -9.62 -12.76
CA ILE A 552 20.05 -9.43 -14.22
C ILE A 552 20.90 -8.26 -14.71
#